data_AF-A0A4S2M6H1-F1
#
_entry.id   AF-A0A4S2M6H1-F1
#
_cell.length_a   1.000
_cell.length_b   1.000
_cell.length_c   1.000
_cell.angle_alpha   90.00
_cell.angle_beta   90.00
_cell.angle_gamma   90.00
#
_symmetry.space_group_name_H-M   'P 1'
#
loop_
_entity.id
_entity.type
_entity.pdbx_description
1 polymer ?
#
loop_
_entity_poly.entity_id
_entity_poly.type
_entity_poly.pdbx_seq_one_letter_code
_entity_poly.pdbx_strand_id
1 'polypeptide(L)'
;KQCMEFAINAKPLCRYMPSNPNSAKYRIWRLVVSSPFEYYIMMMIALNTLILMMKYYRPDHTEIGATTPDLETQKYQNYCSTLVYLNTAFTAMFTMECLLKLIAFGPKDSSFLSLGFLRLFRAARLIKLIRQGYTIRILLWTFIQSFKALPYVCLLLLMLFFIYAVVGMQ
;
A
#
# COMPACT_ATOMS: atom_id res chain seq x y z
N LYS A 1 -4.26 -19.05 31.82
CA LYS A 1 -2.81 -19.18 31.55
C LYS A 1 -2.31 -18.09 30.60
N GLN A 2 -2.92 -17.88 29.43
CA GLN A 2 -2.48 -16.89 28.42
C GLN A 2 -2.41 -15.42 28.92
N CYS A 3 -3.33 -14.96 29.77
CA CYS A 3 -3.28 -13.57 30.29
C CYS A 3 -2.10 -13.33 31.25
N MET A 4 -1.71 -14.34 32.03
CA MET A 4 -0.55 -14.24 32.93
C MET A 4 0.76 -14.22 32.14
N GLU A 5 0.85 -15.03 31.08
CA GLU A 5 2.01 -15.08 30.19
C GLU A 5 2.17 -13.79 29.38
N PHE A 6 1.07 -13.13 29.00
CA PHE A 6 1.10 -11.80 28.39
C PHE A 6 1.60 -10.73 29.37
N ALA A 7 1.10 -10.73 30.62
CA ALA A 7 1.51 -9.76 31.63
C ALA A 7 3.02 -9.85 31.96
N ILE A 8 3.57 -11.07 31.98
CA ILE A 8 4.99 -11.33 32.26
C ILE A 8 5.89 -10.92 31.07
N ASN A 9 5.44 -11.09 29.83
CA ASN A 9 6.25 -10.85 28.62
C ASN A 9 5.99 -9.50 27.94
N ALA A 10 5.07 -8.68 28.46
CA ALA A 10 4.73 -7.40 27.86
C ALA A 10 5.93 -6.44 27.89
N LYS A 11 6.28 -5.88 26.73
CA LYS A 11 7.30 -4.83 26.59
C LYS A 11 6.62 -3.50 26.27
N PRO A 12 7.14 -2.36 26.78
CA PRO A 12 6.58 -1.04 26.50
C PRO A 12 6.63 -0.73 25.01
N LEU A 13 5.57 -0.10 24.49
CA LEU A 13 5.50 0.37 23.11
C LEU A 13 6.35 1.63 22.95
N CYS A 14 7.50 1.52 22.29
CA CYS A 14 8.36 2.67 22.00
C CYS A 14 7.70 3.57 20.95
N ARG A 15 7.16 4.73 21.36
CA ARG A 15 6.66 5.78 20.47
C ARG A 15 7.72 6.88 20.33
N TYR A 16 8.22 7.10 19.12
CA TYR A 16 9.20 8.16 18.84
C TYR A 16 8.57 9.53 19.09
N MET A 17 9.06 10.27 20.08
CA MET A 17 8.62 11.63 20.46
C MET A 17 9.79 12.60 20.22
N PRO A 18 9.63 13.64 19.38
CA PRO A 18 10.69 14.63 19.16
C PRO A 18 10.90 15.51 20.41
N SER A 19 12.15 15.72 20.81
CA SER A 19 12.54 16.31 22.10
C SER A 19 12.17 17.80 22.30
N ASN A 20 12.04 18.59 21.22
CA ASN A 20 11.85 20.04 21.32
C ASN A 20 10.42 20.46 20.93
N PRO A 21 9.57 20.88 21.88
CA PRO A 21 8.16 21.22 21.62
C PRO A 21 7.97 22.47 20.75
N ASN A 22 8.94 23.40 20.73
CA ASN A 22 8.87 24.65 19.95
C ASN A 22 9.39 24.50 18.50
N SER A 23 9.85 23.31 18.10
CA SER A 23 10.35 23.10 16.74
C SER A 23 9.22 22.81 15.75
N ALA A 24 9.36 23.28 14.50
CA ALA A 24 8.49 22.89 13.40
C ALA A 24 8.35 21.36 13.26
N LYS A 25 9.40 20.60 13.62
CA LYS A 25 9.39 19.13 13.68
C LYS A 25 8.29 18.58 14.59
N TYR A 26 8.05 19.19 15.75
CA TYR A 26 7.03 18.76 16.70
C TYR A 26 5.62 19.02 16.18
N ARG A 27 5.39 20.18 15.53
CA ARG A 27 4.10 20.51 14.89
C ARG A 27 3.77 19.54 13.75
N ILE A 28 4.75 19.24 12.89
CA ILE A 28 4.57 18.32 11.76
C ILE A 28 4.38 16.89 12.27
N TRP A 29 5.15 16.45 13.27
CA TRP A 29 4.99 15.13 13.88
C TRP A 29 3.60 14.95 14.51
N ARG A 30 3.12 15.96 15.25
CA ARG A 30 1.78 15.94 15.86
C ARG A 30 0.67 15.87 14.79
N LEU A 31 0.84 16.57 13.67
CA LEU A 31 -0.10 16.54 12.54
C LEU A 31 -0.13 15.16 11.87
N VAL A 32 1.05 14.61 11.54
CA VAL A 32 1.20 13.32 10.84
C VAL A 32 0.72 12.12 11.68
N VAL A 33 0.84 12.21 13.01
CA VAL A 33 0.45 11.14 13.93
C VAL A 33 -1.02 11.24 14.39
N SER A 34 -1.75 12.26 13.93
CA SER A 34 -3.13 12.50 14.34
C SER A 34 -4.10 11.50 13.69
N SER A 35 -5.07 11.00 14.46
CA SER A 35 -6.16 10.15 13.97
C SER A 35 -6.92 10.74 12.77
N PRO A 36 -7.29 12.04 12.71
CA PRO A 36 -7.98 12.61 11.54
C PRO A 36 -7.12 12.58 10.27
N PHE A 37 -5.80 12.73 10.38
CA PHE A 37 -4.90 12.60 9.25
C PHE A 37 -4.89 11.16 8.70
N GLU A 38 -4.96 10.16 9.58
CA GLU A 38 -5.08 8.76 9.13
C GLU A 38 -6.38 8.51 8.35
N TYR A 39 -7.53 9.02 8.83
CA TYR A 39 -8.80 8.93 8.13
C TYR A 39 -8.80 9.66 6.79
N TYR A 40 -8.16 10.83 6.70
CA TYR A 40 -7.99 11.57 5.45
C TYR A 40 -7.26 10.73 4.39
N ILE A 41 -6.17 10.06 4.77
CA ILE A 41 -5.43 9.18 3.87
C ILE A 41 -6.28 8.00 3.41
N MET A 42 -7.08 7.41 4.29
CA MET A 42 -7.97 6.29 3.94
C MET A 42 -9.08 6.70 2.97
N MET A 43 -9.73 7.84 3.22
CA MET A 43 -10.74 8.41 2.32
C MET A 43 -10.14 8.67 0.94
N MET A 44 -8.94 9.24 0.89
CA MET A 44 -8.24 9.55 -0.36
C MET A 44 -7.88 8.27 -1.15
N ILE A 45 -7.55 7.17 -0.46
CA ILE A 45 -7.31 5.88 -1.14
C ILE A 45 -8.61 5.32 -1.70
N ALA A 46 -9.69 5.35 -0.91
CA ALA A 46 -10.99 4.88 -1.34
C ALA A 46 -11.48 5.63 -2.59
N LEU A 47 -11.36 6.97 -2.60
CA LEU A 47 -11.70 7.79 -3.75
C LEU A 47 -10.83 7.47 -4.98
N ASN A 48 -9.52 7.27 -4.80
CA ASN A 48 -8.62 6.89 -5.89
C ASN A 48 -8.99 5.53 -6.50
N THR A 49 -9.34 4.55 -5.66
CA THR A 49 -9.81 3.23 -6.11
C THR A 49 -11.17 3.33 -6.83
N LEU A 50 -12.11 4.13 -6.32
CA LEU A 50 -13.40 4.35 -6.98
C LEU A 50 -13.22 4.98 -8.36
N ILE A 51 -12.38 6.01 -8.48
CA ILE A 51 -12.10 6.67 -9.76
C ILE A 51 -11.44 5.72 -10.75
N LEU A 52 -10.57 4.82 -10.28
CA LEU A 52 -9.97 3.79 -11.13
C LEU A 52 -10.98 2.72 -11.56
N MET A 53 -11.91 2.34 -10.68
CA MET A 53 -13.02 1.41 -11.00
C MET A 53 -14.05 2.04 -11.95
N MET A 54 -14.24 3.36 -11.89
CA MET A 54 -15.06 4.08 -12.87
C MET A 54 -14.38 4.20 -14.24
N LYS A 55 -13.12 3.79 -14.39
CA LYS A 55 -12.47 3.67 -15.71
C LYS A 55 -13.16 2.58 -16.52
N TYR A 56 -14.19 2.99 -17.26
CA TYR A 56 -14.92 2.12 -18.17
C TYR A 56 -14.06 1.83 -19.40
N TYR A 57 -13.80 0.55 -19.69
CA TYR A 57 -13.13 0.13 -20.92
C TYR A 57 -14.16 0.22 -22.05
N ARG A 58 -14.09 1.26 -22.89
CA ARG A 58 -14.90 1.30 -24.11
C ARG A 58 -14.39 0.18 -25.04
N PRO A 59 -15.25 -0.74 -25.51
CA PRO A 59 -14.84 -1.68 -26.55
C PRO A 59 -14.53 -0.88 -27.81
N ASP A 60 -13.33 -1.10 -28.36
CA ASP A 60 -12.90 -0.58 -29.64
C ASP A 60 -13.73 -1.28 -30.72
N HIS A 61 -14.92 -0.75 -31.00
CA HIS A 61 -15.60 -1.08 -32.24
C HIS A 61 -14.86 -0.36 -33.36
N THR A 62 -13.81 -1.01 -33.85
CA THR A 62 -13.20 -0.75 -35.15
C THR A 62 -14.24 -1.09 -36.23
N GLU A 63 -15.27 -0.25 -36.37
CA GLU A 63 -16.08 -0.24 -37.58
C GLU A 63 -15.42 0.72 -38.57
N ILE A 64 -14.67 0.11 -39.50
CA ILE A 64 -14.18 0.73 -40.72
C ILE A 64 -15.44 1.13 -41.54
N GLY A 65 -15.97 2.34 -41.33
CA GLY A 65 -17.02 2.89 -42.20
C GLY A 65 -18.16 3.71 -41.58
N ALA A 66 -18.14 4.10 -40.31
CA ALA A 66 -19.19 4.97 -39.75
C ALA A 66 -18.82 6.46 -39.81
N THR A 67 -19.51 7.23 -40.65
CA THR A 67 -19.30 8.67 -40.91
C THR A 67 -19.77 9.60 -39.78
N THR A 68 -20.20 9.13 -38.61
CA THR A 68 -20.49 10.01 -37.44
C THR A 68 -20.37 9.28 -36.09
N PRO A 69 -19.19 9.29 -35.42
CA PRO A 69 -19.09 8.99 -34.00
C PRO A 69 -18.12 9.94 -33.26
N ASP A 70 -18.22 11.24 -33.51
CA ASP A 70 -17.34 12.28 -32.97
C ASP A 70 -17.78 12.77 -31.57
N LEU A 71 -19.08 12.96 -31.30
CA LEU A 71 -19.57 13.47 -30.01
C LEU A 71 -19.37 12.50 -28.83
N GLU A 72 -19.70 11.22 -28.99
CA GLU A 72 -19.51 10.22 -27.92
C GLU A 72 -18.03 9.91 -27.68
N THR A 73 -17.22 9.91 -28.74
CA THR A 73 -15.77 9.71 -28.67
C THR A 73 -15.08 10.90 -28.00
N GLN A 74 -15.51 12.13 -28.27
CA GLN A 74 -15.02 13.33 -27.60
C GLN A 74 -15.39 13.35 -26.11
N LYS A 75 -16.62 12.94 -25.75
CA LYS A 75 -17.05 12.82 -24.34
C LYS A 75 -16.22 11.78 -23.59
N TYR A 76 -15.91 10.66 -24.22
CA TYR A 76 -15.03 9.63 -23.66
C TYR A 76 -13.58 10.11 -23.51
N GLN A 77 -13.02 10.81 -24.50
CA GLN A 77 -11.67 11.38 -24.42
C GLN A 77 -11.55 12.44 -23.31
N ASN A 78 -12.56 13.31 -23.15
CA ASN A 78 -12.62 14.27 -22.05
C ASN A 78 -12.76 13.57 -20.69
N TYR A 79 -13.53 12.49 -20.62
CA TYR A 79 -13.64 11.66 -19.44
C TYR A 79 -12.29 11.00 -19.07
N CYS A 80 -11.62 10.35 -20.03
CA CYS A 80 -10.30 9.77 -19.83
C CYS A 80 -9.26 10.80 -19.38
N SER A 81 -9.27 11.99 -19.99
CA SER A 81 -8.34 13.08 -19.65
C SER A 81 -8.57 13.59 -18.23
N THR A 82 -9.84 13.76 -17.82
CA THR A 82 -10.22 14.10 -16.45
C THR A 82 -9.80 13.02 -15.46
N LEU A 83 -9.98 11.74 -15.81
CA LEU A 83 -9.58 10.61 -14.98
C LEU A 83 -8.06 10.56 -14.77
N VAL A 84 -7.28 10.82 -15.83
CA VAL A 84 -5.81 10.89 -15.77
C VAL A 84 -5.36 12.06 -14.90
N TYR A 85 -5.99 13.24 -15.05
CA TYR A 85 -5.70 14.40 -14.22
C TYR A 85 -6.00 14.12 -12.74
N LEU A 86 -7.17 13.55 -12.44
CA LEU A 86 -7.53 13.18 -11.07
C LEU A 86 -6.55 12.16 -10.49
N ASN A 87 -6.22 11.09 -11.21
CA ASN A 87 -5.27 10.07 -10.73
C ASN A 87 -3.87 10.66 -10.48
N THR A 88 -3.47 11.64 -11.30
CA THR A 88 -2.22 12.40 -11.12
C THR A 88 -2.30 13.32 -9.90
N ALA A 89 -3.41 14.03 -9.69
CA ALA A 89 -3.63 14.88 -8.53
C ALA A 89 -3.65 14.07 -7.23
N PHE A 90 -4.36 12.94 -7.18
CA PHE A 90 -4.33 12.04 -6.02
C PHE A 90 -2.91 11.58 -5.74
N THR A 91 -2.19 11.14 -6.76
CA THR A 91 -0.77 10.79 -6.60
C THR A 91 0.04 11.91 -5.98
N ALA A 92 -0.11 13.15 -6.45
CA ALA A 92 0.64 14.28 -5.94
C ALA A 92 0.33 14.55 -4.46
N MET A 93 -0.94 14.56 -4.02
CA MET A 93 -1.23 14.78 -2.58
C MET A 93 -0.77 13.60 -1.71
N PHE A 94 -0.68 12.37 -2.23
CA PHE A 94 -0.06 11.26 -1.51
C PHE A 94 1.47 11.37 -1.43
N THR A 95 2.12 11.90 -2.47
CA THR A 95 3.54 12.23 -2.40
C THR A 95 3.78 13.30 -1.33
N MET A 96 2.87 14.28 -1.20
CA MET A 96 2.91 15.28 -0.13
C MET A 96 2.74 14.67 1.27
N GLU A 97 1.82 13.71 1.47
CA GLU A 97 1.73 12.93 2.72
C GLU A 97 3.09 12.29 3.05
N CYS A 98 3.67 11.57 2.09
CA CYS A 98 4.94 10.87 2.27
C CYS A 98 6.07 11.84 2.64
N LEU A 99 6.13 13.00 1.99
CA LEU A 99 7.11 14.04 2.28
C LEU A 99 6.94 14.61 3.70
N LEU A 100 5.69 14.87 4.12
CA LEU A 100 5.37 15.28 5.49
C LEU A 100 5.82 14.24 6.53
N LYS A 101 5.60 12.94 6.27
CA LYS A 101 6.09 11.86 7.14
C LYS A 101 7.61 11.83 7.19
N LEU A 102 8.29 11.94 6.05
CA LEU A 102 9.74 11.91 5.97
C LEU A 102 10.38 13.06 6.76
N ILE A 103 9.85 14.28 6.62
CA ILE A 103 10.33 15.46 7.36
C ILE A 103 10.06 15.31 8.86
N ALA A 104 8.93 14.70 9.25
CA ALA A 104 8.59 14.45 10.65
C ALA A 104 9.53 13.47 11.36
N PHE A 105 9.95 12.40 10.66
CA PHE A 105 10.85 11.39 11.21
C PHE A 105 12.34 11.74 11.05
N GLY A 106 12.67 12.68 10.16
CA GLY A 106 14.03 13.14 9.90
C GLY A 106 14.78 12.18 8.97
N PRO A 107 15.14 12.58 7.74
CA PRO A 107 15.95 11.75 6.86
C PRO A 107 17.36 11.63 7.47
N LYS A 108 17.79 10.40 7.79
CA LYS A 108 19.17 10.14 8.22
C LYS A 108 20.14 10.18 7.03
N ASP A 109 19.67 9.93 5.81
CA ASP A 109 20.44 10.03 4.57
C ASP A 109 19.54 10.49 3.39
N SER A 110 19.92 11.59 2.74
CA SER A 110 19.21 12.19 1.59
C SER A 110 19.35 11.40 0.29
N SER A 111 20.22 10.39 0.27
CA SER A 111 20.50 9.49 -0.86
C SER A 111 19.50 8.32 -0.99
N PHE A 112 18.69 8.04 0.03
CA PHE A 112 17.69 6.96 -0.01
C PHE A 112 16.42 7.30 -0.83
N LEU A 113 16.27 8.56 -1.26
CA LEU A 113 15.19 9.04 -2.13
C LEU A 113 15.40 8.65 -3.61
N SER A 114 15.79 7.40 -3.86
CA SER A 114 15.72 6.87 -5.22
C SER A 114 14.25 6.86 -5.66
N LEU A 115 13.97 7.36 -6.86
CA LEU A 115 12.62 7.39 -7.45
C LEU A 115 11.93 6.01 -7.44
N GLY A 116 12.70 4.91 -7.33
CA GLY A 116 12.20 3.54 -7.14
C GLY A 116 11.53 3.29 -5.78
N PHE A 117 12.08 3.81 -4.67
CA PHE A 117 11.50 3.61 -3.33
C PHE A 117 10.17 4.39 -3.16
N LEU A 118 10.04 5.55 -3.81
CA LEU A 118 8.79 6.32 -3.88
C LEU A 118 7.67 5.57 -4.61
N ARG A 119 8.02 4.76 -5.63
CA ARG A 119 7.06 3.88 -6.30
C ARG A 119 6.58 2.73 -5.39
N LEU A 120 7.48 2.17 -4.58
CA LEU A 120 7.12 1.17 -3.56
C LEU A 120 6.15 1.74 -2.51
N PHE A 121 6.36 3.00 -2.10
CA PHE A 121 5.51 3.68 -1.13
C PHE A 121 4.06 3.81 -1.62
N ARG A 122 3.87 4.03 -2.93
CA ARG A 122 2.57 4.04 -3.60
C ARG A 122 1.85 2.69 -3.47
N ALA A 123 2.56 1.57 -3.64
CA ALA A 123 2.00 0.22 -3.47
C ALA A 123 1.76 -0.13 -1.99
N ALA A 124 2.65 0.29 -1.09
CA ALA A 124 2.53 0.08 0.35
C ALA A 124 1.29 0.77 0.97
N ARG A 125 0.75 1.80 0.31
CA ARG A 125 -0.47 2.47 0.74
C ARG A 125 -1.71 1.58 0.65
N LEU A 126 -1.80 0.69 -0.34
CA LEU A 126 -2.87 -0.32 -0.41
C LEU A 126 -2.76 -1.32 0.76
N ILE A 127 -1.54 -1.64 1.18
CA ILE A 127 -1.27 -2.50 2.35
C ILE A 127 -1.80 -1.84 3.63
N LYS A 128 -1.74 -0.50 3.78
CA LYS A 128 -2.32 0.20 4.96
C LYS A 128 -3.82 -0.07 5.14
N LEU A 129 -4.60 -0.17 4.05
CA LEU A 129 -6.05 -0.49 4.13
C LEU A 129 -6.27 -1.89 4.69
N ILE A 130 -5.53 -2.88 4.18
CA ILE A 130 -5.59 -4.28 4.65
C ILE A 130 -5.15 -4.35 6.11
N ARG A 131 -4.10 -3.60 6.45
CA ARG A 131 -3.61 -3.46 7.82
C ARG A 131 -4.45 -2.52 8.66
N GLN A 132 -5.64 -2.07 8.28
CA GLN A 132 -6.48 -1.26 9.19
C GLN A 132 -7.57 -2.08 9.86
N GLY A 133 -8.09 -3.10 9.18
CA GLY A 133 -9.09 -4.01 9.75
C GLY A 133 -8.51 -4.80 10.92
N TYR A 134 -9.09 -4.66 12.12
CA TYR A 134 -8.67 -5.39 13.31
C TYR A 134 -8.72 -6.92 13.08
N THR A 135 -9.80 -7.39 12.45
CA THR A 135 -9.99 -8.80 12.07
C THR A 135 -8.95 -9.27 11.05
N ILE A 136 -8.71 -8.50 9.99
CA ILE A 136 -7.73 -8.83 8.93
C ILE A 136 -6.31 -8.92 9.51
N ARG A 137 -5.94 -8.04 10.45
CA ARG A 137 -4.65 -8.09 11.14
C ARG A 137 -4.47 -9.39 11.91
N ILE A 138 -5.48 -9.78 12.68
CA ILE A 138 -5.43 -11.01 13.48
C ILE A 138 -5.32 -12.22 12.56
N LEU A 139 -6.15 -12.29 11.50
CA LEU A 139 -6.12 -13.38 10.53
C LEU A 139 -4.79 -13.48 9.77
N LEU A 140 -4.21 -12.35 9.35
CA LEU A 140 -2.89 -12.35 8.70
C LEU A 140 -1.78 -12.75 9.67
N TRP A 141 -1.86 -12.31 10.93
CA TRP A 141 -0.87 -12.67 11.95
C TRP A 141 -0.93 -14.17 12.28
N THR A 142 -2.13 -14.74 12.42
CA THR A 142 -2.30 -16.19 12.63
C THR A 142 -1.88 -16.98 11.38
N PHE A 143 -2.15 -16.48 10.18
CA PHE A 143 -1.70 -17.10 8.93
C PHE A 143 -0.16 -17.13 8.82
N ILE A 144 0.51 -16.02 9.11
CA ILE A 144 1.99 -15.94 9.13
C ILE A 144 2.56 -16.86 10.21
N GLN A 145 1.90 -16.94 11.36
CA GLN A 145 2.29 -17.89 12.41
C GLN A 145 2.20 -19.34 11.92
N SER A 146 1.21 -19.70 11.12
CA SER A 146 1.09 -21.04 10.52
C SER A 146 2.25 -21.37 9.58
N PHE A 147 2.84 -20.40 8.87
CA PHE A 147 4.03 -20.65 8.04
C PHE A 147 5.26 -21.11 8.83
N LYS A 148 5.35 -20.78 10.12
CA LYS A 148 6.45 -21.29 10.97
C LYS A 148 6.40 -22.81 11.15
N ALA A 149 5.24 -23.43 10.95
CA ALA A 149 5.06 -24.88 11.00
C ALA A 149 5.21 -25.58 9.63
N LEU A 150 5.21 -24.83 8.53
CA LEU A 150 5.29 -25.36 7.16
C LEU A 150 6.70 -25.66 6.58
N PRO A 151 7.85 -25.26 7.16
CA PRO A 151 9.12 -25.47 6.47
C PRO A 151 9.47 -26.96 6.34
N TYR A 152 9.09 -27.79 7.32
CA TYR A 152 9.32 -29.24 7.27
C TYR A 152 8.56 -29.93 6.13
N VAL A 153 7.31 -29.51 5.88
CA VAL A 153 6.48 -30.07 4.79
C VAL A 153 7.03 -29.64 3.43
N CYS A 154 7.45 -28.37 3.31
CA CYS A 154 8.05 -27.86 2.08
C CYS A 154 9.40 -28.56 1.76
N LEU A 155 10.23 -28.80 2.78
CA LEU A 155 11.49 -29.55 2.63
C LEU A 155 11.26 -30.99 2.17
N LEU A 156 10.25 -31.67 2.70
CA LEU A 156 9.87 -33.02 2.26
C LEU A 156 9.45 -33.05 0.79
N LEU A 157 8.61 -32.09 0.36
CA LEU A 157 8.21 -31.96 -1.04
C LEU A 157 9.41 -31.68 -1.96
N LEU A 158 10.32 -30.78 -1.57
CA LEU A 158 11.54 -30.49 -2.33
C LEU A 158 12.45 -31.73 -2.44
N MET A 159 12.60 -32.49 -1.36
CA MET A 159 13.38 -33.73 -1.37
C MET A 159 12.77 -34.77 -2.33
N LEU A 160 11.44 -34.90 -2.34
CA LEU A 160 10.75 -35.82 -3.24
C LEU A 160 10.93 -35.40 -4.71
N PHE A 161 10.78 -34.11 -5.02
CA PHE A 161 11.06 -33.59 -6.36
C PHE A 161 12.50 -33.82 -6.80
N PHE A 162 13.47 -33.67 -5.89
CA PHE A 162 14.87 -33.92 -6.17
C PHE A 162 15.14 -35.40 -6.54
N ILE A 163 14.59 -36.35 -5.79
CA ILE A 163 14.73 -37.78 -6.08
C ILE A 163 14.13 -38.11 -7.46
N TYR A 164 12.92 -37.64 -7.74
CA TYR A 164 12.28 -37.85 -9.05
C TYR A 164 13.06 -37.21 -10.20
N ALA A 165 13.63 -36.02 -10.00
CA ALA A 165 14.45 -35.36 -11.01
C ALA A 165 15.72 -36.15 -11.32
N VAL A 166 16.40 -36.72 -10.31
CA VAL A 166 17.60 -37.54 -10.52
C VAL A 166 17.26 -38.85 -11.24
N VAL A 167 16.20 -39.55 -10.80
CA VAL A 167 15.76 -40.80 -11.46
C VAL A 167 15.33 -40.56 -12.90
N GLY A 168 14.67 -39.43 -13.20
CA GLY A 168 14.27 -39.08 -14.56
C GLY A 168 15.41 -38.65 -15.48
N MET A 169 16.61 -38.37 -14.94
CA MET A 169 17.82 -38.08 -15.73
C MET A 169 18.64 -39.32 -16.07
N GLN A 170 18.34 -40.47 -15.47
CA GLN A 170 19.07 -41.74 -15.62
C GLN A 170 18.32 -42.69 -16.55
#